data_AF-A0A9D1T2Q2-F1
#
_entry.id   AF-A0A9D1T2Q2-F1
#
_cell.length_a   1.000
_cell.length_b   1.000
_cell.length_c   1.000
_cell.angle_alpha   90.00
_cell.angle_beta   90.00
_cell.angle_gamma   90.00
#
_symmetry.space_group_name_H-M   'P 1'
#
loop_
_entity.id
_entity.type
_entity.pdbx_description
1 polymer ?
#
loop_
_entity_poly.entity_id
_entity_poly.type
_entity_poly.pdbx_seq_one_letter_code
_entity_poly.pdbx_strand_id
1 'polypeptide(L)' 'MYIFGPVPSRRYGRSLGIDLVPMKTCCYDCVFCQLGPTPHTTLERRDYVPLDAVFAELDAWLAKGE' A
#
# COMPACT_ATOMS: atom_id res chain seq x y z
N MET A 1 -2.90 -4.97 8.06
CA MET A 1 -2.86 -3.50 8.19
C MET A 1 -2.41 -2.93 6.86
N TYR A 2 -3.42 -2.55 6.08
CA TYR A 2 -3.33 -2.00 4.74
C TYR A 2 -3.44 -0.47 4.77
N ILE A 3 -3.98 0.09 5.85
CA ILE A 3 -4.20 1.52 6.01
C ILE A 3 -3.14 2.12 6.93
N PHE A 4 -2.62 3.30 6.57
CA PHE A 4 -1.65 4.05 7.36
C PHE A 4 -1.92 5.56 7.32
N GLY A 5 -1.54 6.25 8.39
CA GLY A 5 -1.84 7.67 8.59
C GLY A 5 -2.85 7.90 9.72
N PRO A 6 -3.50 9.08 9.77
CA PRO A 6 -3.44 10.18 8.81
C PRO A 6 -2.06 10.84 8.72
N VAL A 7 -1.62 11.15 7.50
CA VAL A 7 -0.34 11.83 7.23
C VAL A 7 -0.63 13.29 6.88
N PRO A 8 0.15 14.26 7.42
CA PRO A 8 0.00 15.66 7.04
C PRO A 8 0.27 15.84 5.54
N SER A 9 -0.74 16.33 4.83
CA SER A 9 -0.67 16.53 3.39
C SER A 9 -0.54 18.02 3.09
N ARG A 10 0.54 18.42 2.42
CA ARG A 10 0.71 19.82 2.02
C ARG A 10 -0.40 20.30 1.07
N ARG A 11 -0.96 19.40 0.26
CA ARG A 11 -2.00 19.73 -0.74
C ARG A 11 -3.42 19.65 -0.17
N TYR A 12 -3.69 18.67 0.68
CA TYR A 12 -5.05 18.36 1.15
C TYR A 12 -5.26 18.51 2.66
N GLY A 13 -4.25 18.99 3.39
CA GLY A 13 -4.24 19.08 4.85
C GLY A 13 -3.97 17.73 5.51
N ARG A 14 -4.79 16.73 5.21
CA ARG A 14 -4.64 15.35 5.69
C ARG A 14 -4.80 14.36 4.53
N SER A 15 -4.07 13.24 4.60
CA SER A 15 -4.23 12.13 3.67
C SER A 15 -4.15 10.81 4.41
N LEU A 16 -4.98 9.86 4.01
CA LEU A 16 -4.95 8.48 4.48
C LEU A 16 -4.29 7.63 3.39
N GLY A 17 -3.27 6.87 3.75
CA GLY A 17 -2.58 5.97 2.84
C GLY A 17 -3.19 4.58 2.86
N ILE A 18 -3.23 3.93 1.69
CA ILE A 18 -3.62 2.53 1.54
C ILE A 18 -2.50 1.82 0.76
N ASP A 19 -1.90 0.80 1.36
CA ASP A 19 -0.90 -0.06 0.73
C ASP A 19 -1.55 -1.37 0.27
N LEU A 20 -1.59 -1.57 -1.05
CA LEU A 20 -2.21 -2.71 -1.71
C LEU A 20 -1.17 -3.67 -2.30
N VAL A 21 0.12 -3.42 -2.09
CA VAL A 21 1.20 -4.15 -2.77
C VAL A 21 2.20 -4.67 -1.74
N PRO A 22 2.63 -5.94 -1.83
CA PRO A 22 3.68 -6.47 -0.98
C PRO A 22 4.97 -5.68 -1.19
N MET A 23 5.84 -5.67 -0.17
CA MET A 23 7.07 -4.87 -0.07
C MET A 23 7.81 -4.60 -1.39
N LYS A 24 7.92 -5.60 -2.27
CA LYS A 24 8.52 -5.41 -3.59
C LYS A 24 7.90 -6.30 -4.66
N THR A 25 6.99 -5.72 -5.44
CA THR A 25 6.36 -6.36 -6.61
C THR A 25 6.72 -5.57 -7.86
N CYS A 26 7.64 -6.10 -8.68
CA CYS A 26 8.14 -5.40 -9.86
C CYS A 26 8.47 -6.38 -10.99
N CYS A 27 8.43 -5.91 -12.24
CA CYS A 27 8.89 -6.67 -13.40
C CYS A 27 10.41 -6.61 -13.62
N TYR A 28 11.13 -5.81 -12.82
CA TYR A 28 12.56 -5.58 -12.93
C TYR A 28 13.31 -5.84 -11.62
N ASP A 29 14.59 -6.17 -11.73
CA ASP A 29 15.55 -6.26 -10.63
C ASP A 29 16.70 -5.25 -10.81
N CYS A 30 16.38 -3.97 -10.64
CA CYS A 30 17.35 -2.89 -10.87
C CYS A 30 18.40 -2.85 -9.76
N VAL A 31 19.69 -2.87 -10.14
CA VAL A 31 20.84 -2.75 -9.20
C VAL A 31 20.83 -1.47 -8.35
N PHE A 32 20.16 -0.42 -8.83
CA PHE A 32 20.04 0.87 -8.14
C PHE A 32 18.71 1.04 -7.38
N CYS A 33 17.92 -0.02 -7.23
CA CYS A 33 16.64 0.07 -6.53
C CYS A 33 16.85 0.33 -5.03
N GLN A 34 16.28 1.41 -4.51
CA GLN A 34 16.33 1.74 -3.07
C GLN A 34 15.66 0.69 -2.18
N LEU A 35 14.75 -0.12 -2.74
CA LEU A 35 14.09 -1.23 -2.04
C LEU A 35 14.94 -2.52 -2.01
N GLY A 36 16.18 -2.48 -2.51
CA GLY A 36 17.10 -3.63 -2.56
C GLY A 36 16.91 -4.51 -3.81
N PRO A 37 17.37 -5.77 -3.83
CA PRO A 37 17.12 -6.76 -4.91
C PRO A 37 15.67 -7.23 -4.97
N THR A 38 15.19 -7.65 -6.15
CA THR A 38 13.81 -8.14 -6.38
C THR A 38 13.80 -9.66 -6.20
N PRO A 39 13.09 -10.21 -5.20
CA PRO A 39 13.12 -11.65 -4.95
C PRO A 39 12.48 -12.44 -6.09
N HIS A 40 11.39 -11.91 -6.67
CA HIS A 40 10.67 -12.52 -7.80
C HIS A 40 10.17 -11.42 -8.74
N THR A 41 10.55 -11.48 -10.02
CA THR A 41 9.98 -10.60 -11.04
C THR A 41 8.69 -11.19 -11.59
N THR A 42 7.73 -10.33 -11.90
CA THR A 42 6.45 -10.76 -12.48
C THR A 42 5.93 -9.72 -13.47
N LEU A 43 5.30 -10.20 -14.55
CA LEU A 43 4.50 -9.41 -15.48
C LEU A 43 2.99 -9.64 -15.30
N GLU A 44 2.63 -10.60 -14.43
CA GLU A 44 1.24 -10.98 -14.19
C GLU A 44 0.60 -10.04 -13.16
N ARG A 45 -0.59 -9.56 -13.49
CA ARG A 45 -1.46 -8.87 -12.54
C ARG A 45 -2.13 -9.89 -11.63
N ARG A 46 -2.14 -9.61 -10.33
CA ARG A 46 -2.71 -10.46 -9.30
C ARG A 46 -3.34 -9.60 -8.22
N ASP A 47 -4.27 -10.19 -7.49
CA ASP A 47 -4.78 -9.62 -6.25
C ASP A 47 -3.79 -9.97 -5.14
N TYR A 48 -3.05 -8.96 -4.66
CA TYR A 48 -2.01 -9.18 -3.66
C TYR A 48 -2.52 -9.09 -2.23
N VAL A 49 -3.66 -8.44 -2.04
CA VAL A 49 -4.28 -8.24 -0.73
C VAL A 49 -5.78 -8.53 -0.81
N PRO A 50 -6.36 -9.14 0.24
CA PRO A 50 -7.80 -9.38 0.33
C PRO A 50 -8.55 -8.04 0.49
N LEU A 51 -9.38 -7.67 -0.50
CA LEU A 51 -10.08 -6.38 -0.52
C LEU A 51 -11.08 -6.22 0.62
N ASP A 52 -11.74 -7.30 1.03
CA ASP A 52 -12.65 -7.34 2.17
C ASP A 52 -11.96 -6.93 3.47
N ALA A 53 -10.71 -7.36 3.69
CA ALA A 53 -9.93 -6.94 4.83
C ALA A 53 -9.55 -5.46 4.77
N VAL A 54 -9.25 -4.94 3.57
CA VAL A 54 -8.97 -3.50 3.36
C VAL A 54 -10.21 -2.66 3.68
N PHE A 55 -11.38 -3.07 3.20
CA PHE A 55 -12.64 -2.38 3.49
C PHE A 55 -12.99 -2.42 4.98
N ALA A 56 -12.82 -3.57 5.63
CA ALA A 56 -13.04 -3.69 7.06
C ALA A 56 -12.13 -2.75 7.88
N GLU A 57 -10.85 -2.63 7.50
CA GLU A 57 -9.94 -1.66 8.11
C GLU A 57 -10.37 -0.21 7.85
N LEU A 58 -10.86 0.10 6.64
CA LEU A 58 -11.30 1.43 6.25
C LEU A 58 -12.54 1.86 7.02
N ASP A 59 -13.54 0.99 7.12
CA ASP A 59 -14.77 1.23 7.86
C ASP A 59 -14.47 1.43 9.35
N ALA A 60 -13.57 0.61 9.91
CA ALA A 60 -13.11 0.76 11.29
C ALA A 60 -12.35 2.09 11.51
N TRP A 61 -11.64 2.61 10.51
CA TRP A 61 -11.00 3.91 10.58
C TRP A 61 -12.02 5.05 10.49
N LEU A 62 -12.95 5.00 9.54
CA LEU A 62 -14.01 6.01 9.35
C LEU A 62 -14.92 6.11 10.58
N ALA A 63 -15.20 4.98 11.24
CA ALA A 63 -16.00 4.95 12.47
C ALA A 63 -15.38 5.70 13.65
N LYS A 64 -14.06 5.99 13.62
CA LYS A 64 -13.37 6.77 14.67
C LYS A 64 -13.63 8.28 14.56
N GLY A 65 -14.09 8.76 13.41
CA GLY A 65 -14.46 10.17 13.21
C GLY A 65 -13.28 11.15 13.19
N GLU A 66 -12.10 10.73 12.71
CA GLU A 66 -10.89 11.58 12.58
C GLU A 66 -10.81 12.39 11.27
#